data_AF-A0A9D4HNX2-F1
#
_entry.id   AF-A0A9D4HNX2-F1
#
_cell.length_a   1.000
_cell.length_b   1.000
_cell.length_c   1.000
_cell.angle_alpha   90.00
_cell.angle_beta   90.00
_cell.angle_gamma   90.00
#
_symmetry.space_group_name_H-M   'P 1'
#
loop_
_entity.id
_entity.type
_entity.pdbx_description
1 polymer ?
#
loop_
_entity_poly.entity_id
_entity_poly.type
_entity_poly.pdbx_seq_one_letter_code
_entity_poly.pdbx_strand_id
1 'polypeptide(L)'
;MRYSRESKVFWKLGYRLFGGRFVHFMGGLKHHGQVVTEKREKGCLHPRHSEINFAVPTKNILRQFDPYGLAEIVSENASSHGILESMISTLSENLDGCSCCLTFDGKKLKQGLTATSGDVDIFRFEDGPSLTDKRMVLEDTLSPYKELLNNITQRESDGIGEIKKREHSVLYSNLQIAQ
;
A
#
# COMPACT_ATOMS: atom_id res chain seq x y z
N MET A 1 7.78 14.94 24.60
CA MET A 1 7.19 14.02 25.59
C MET A 1 7.73 12.62 25.32
N ARG A 2 8.26 11.93 26.34
CA ARG A 2 8.74 10.54 26.18
C ARG A 2 7.61 9.60 26.57
N TYR A 3 7.20 8.72 25.67
CA TYR A 3 6.23 7.66 25.98
C TYR A 3 6.94 6.53 26.73
N SER A 4 6.34 6.03 27.82
CA SER A 4 6.79 4.80 28.47
C SER A 4 6.65 3.61 27.51
N ARG A 5 7.33 2.50 27.81
CA ARG A 5 7.24 1.28 26.98
C ARG A 5 5.80 0.78 26.90
N GLU A 6 5.12 0.75 28.03
CA GLU A 6 3.72 0.30 28.21
C GLU A 6 2.77 1.18 27.39
N SER A 7 2.96 2.50 27.46
CA SER A 7 2.19 3.45 26.65
C SER A 7 2.37 3.18 25.16
N LYS A 8 3.62 2.98 24.71
CA LYS A 8 3.88 2.66 23.29
C LYS A 8 3.24 1.33 22.87
N VAL A 9 3.22 0.32 23.76
CA VAL A 9 2.54 -0.97 23.51
C VAL A 9 1.04 -0.77 23.34
N PHE A 10 0.39 -0.02 24.24
CA PHE A 10 -1.02 0.34 24.12
C PHE A 10 -1.32 1.00 22.76
N TRP A 11 -0.53 2.01 22.38
CA TRP A 11 -0.71 2.71 21.11
C TRP A 11 -0.47 1.81 19.90
N LYS A 12 0.53 0.93 19.96
CA LYS A 12 0.84 -0.03 18.89
C LYS A 12 -0.30 -1.03 18.72
N LEU A 13 -0.86 -1.55 19.82
CA LEU A 13 -1.96 -2.51 19.79
C LEU A 13 -3.21 -1.88 19.18
N GLY A 14 -3.60 -0.68 19.65
CA GLY A 14 -4.75 0.02 19.09
C GLY A 14 -4.57 0.38 17.61
N TYR A 15 -3.36 0.80 17.21
CA TYR A 15 -3.06 1.05 15.79
C TYR A 15 -3.08 -0.24 14.95
N ARG A 16 -2.66 -1.38 15.49
CA ARG A 16 -2.73 -2.67 14.79
C ARG A 16 -4.17 -3.13 14.55
N LEU A 17 -5.05 -2.97 15.55
CA LEU A 17 -6.44 -3.43 15.48
C LEU A 17 -7.32 -2.50 14.61
N PHE A 18 -7.13 -1.19 14.72
CA PHE A 18 -8.05 -0.20 14.16
C PHE A 18 -7.39 0.75 13.15
N GLY A 19 -6.09 0.57 12.88
CA GLY A 19 -5.32 1.37 11.93
C GLY A 19 -5.25 2.85 12.32
N GLY A 20 -5.24 3.71 11.29
CA GLY A 20 -5.21 5.16 11.48
C GLY A 20 -6.46 5.74 12.17
N ARG A 21 -7.59 5.02 12.18
CA ARG A 21 -8.84 5.48 12.80
C ARG A 21 -8.68 5.62 14.32
N PHE A 22 -7.98 4.69 14.96
CA PHE A 22 -7.71 4.76 16.40
C PHE A 22 -6.84 5.95 16.78
N VAL A 23 -5.78 6.21 16.02
CA VAL A 23 -4.90 7.38 16.26
C VAL A 23 -5.65 8.70 16.05
N HIS A 24 -6.58 8.73 15.08
CA HIS A 24 -7.43 9.90 14.85
C HIS A 24 -8.43 10.09 16.00
N PHE A 25 -9.15 9.03 16.37
CA PHE A 25 -10.13 9.04 17.46
C PHE A 25 -9.50 9.50 18.78
N MET A 26 -8.39 8.88 19.18
CA MET A 26 -7.70 9.22 20.43
C MET A 26 -7.00 10.57 20.38
N GLY A 27 -6.68 11.07 19.19
CA GLY A 27 -6.03 12.36 18.98
C GLY A 27 -6.99 13.54 18.91
N GLY A 28 -8.30 13.28 18.94
CA GLY A 28 -9.32 14.30 18.87
C GLY A 28 -9.59 14.86 17.49
N LEU A 29 -10.54 15.81 17.47
CA LEU A 29 -10.87 16.59 16.29
C LEU A 29 -9.64 17.38 15.83
N LYS A 30 -9.04 16.92 14.72
CA LYS A 30 -7.99 17.64 14.00
C LYS A 30 -8.57 18.15 12.69
N HIS A 31 -8.22 19.37 12.30
CA HIS A 31 -8.59 19.87 10.97
C HIS A 31 -7.97 18.99 9.88
N HIS A 32 -8.69 18.80 8.78
CA HIS A 32 -8.30 17.92 7.68
C HIS A 32 -6.87 18.21 7.17
N GLY A 33 -6.50 19.50 7.07
CA GLY A 33 -5.15 19.94 6.71
C GLY A 33 -4.07 19.36 7.62
N GLN A 34 -4.24 19.43 8.94
CA GLN A 34 -3.28 18.91 9.92
C GLN A 34 -3.11 17.38 9.86
N VAL A 35 -4.16 16.64 9.46
CA VAL A 35 -4.12 15.18 9.30
C VAL A 35 -3.32 14.78 8.07
N VAL A 36 -3.42 15.56 6.99
CA VAL A 36 -2.77 15.27 5.70
C VAL A 36 -1.33 15.74 5.67
N THR A 37 -1.04 16.94 6.16
CA THR A 37 0.29 17.54 6.01
C THR A 37 1.26 17.19 7.13
N GLU A 38 0.78 16.66 8.27
CA GLU A 38 1.51 16.50 9.55
C GLU A 38 2.20 17.78 10.09
N LYS A 39 2.19 18.88 9.33
CA LYS A 39 2.63 20.20 9.72
C LYS A 39 1.61 20.80 10.69
N ARG A 40 2.07 21.09 11.91
CA ARG A 40 1.31 21.87 12.89
C ARG A 40 1.26 23.32 12.41
N GLU A 41 0.24 23.70 11.66
CA GLU A 41 -0.04 25.12 11.46
C GLU A 41 -0.56 25.72 12.79
N LYS A 42 0.11 26.79 13.24
CA LYS A 42 -0.35 27.69 14.30
C LYS A 42 -1.63 28.36 13.79
N GLY A 43 -2.79 27.71 13.93
CA GLY A 43 -4.02 28.29 13.40
C GLY A 43 -5.33 27.68 13.87
N CYS A 44 -5.41 26.39 14.19
CA CYS A 44 -6.72 25.80 14.49
C CYS A 44 -6.70 24.77 15.64
N LEU A 45 -7.75 24.89 16.45
CA LEU A 45 -8.05 24.34 17.77
C LEU A 45 -7.17 24.89 18.92
N HIS A 46 -7.78 25.71 19.77
CA HIS A 46 -7.15 26.25 20.97
C HIS A 46 -6.99 25.11 21.99
N PRO A 47 -5.78 24.74 22.44
CA PRO A 47 -5.56 23.62 23.37
C PRO A 47 -6.30 23.79 24.71
N ARG A 48 -6.74 25.02 25.04
CA ARG A 48 -7.52 25.34 26.23
C ARG A 48 -8.97 24.84 26.18
N HIS A 49 -9.50 24.53 25.00
CA HIS A 49 -10.88 24.07 24.82
C HIS A 49 -10.96 22.64 24.28
N SER A 50 -9.82 22.00 24.03
CA SER A 50 -9.75 20.59 23.66
C SER A 50 -9.40 19.80 24.91
N GLU A 51 -10.36 19.05 25.45
CA GLU A 51 -10.20 18.26 26.68
C GLU A 51 -9.32 17.00 26.50
N ILE A 52 -8.68 16.84 25.34
CA ILE A 52 -7.93 15.62 25.04
C ILE A 52 -6.51 15.78 25.58
N ASN A 53 -6.34 15.34 26.82
CA ASN A 53 -5.10 15.41 27.59
C ASN A 53 -4.04 14.36 27.20
N PHE A 54 -4.28 13.56 26.16
CA PHE A 54 -3.36 12.49 25.77
C PHE A 54 -2.48 12.93 24.61
N ALA A 55 -1.17 12.89 24.82
CA ALA A 55 -0.23 12.99 23.71
C ALA A 55 -0.35 11.72 22.85
N VAL A 56 -0.59 11.91 21.56
CA VAL A 56 -0.74 10.81 20.60
C VAL A 56 0.53 10.65 19.78
N PRO A 57 1.16 9.47 19.74
CA PRO A 57 2.32 9.21 18.90
C PRO A 57 2.00 9.39 17.41
N THR A 58 2.99 9.80 16.61
CA THR A 58 2.84 9.85 15.16
C THR A 58 2.84 8.44 14.56
N LYS A 59 2.26 8.29 13.36
CA LYS A 59 2.23 6.99 12.65
C LYS A 59 3.63 6.42 12.44
N ASN A 60 4.63 7.27 12.18
CA ASN A 60 6.02 6.84 11.99
C ASN A 60 6.61 6.21 13.26
N ILE A 61 6.37 6.81 14.44
CA ILE A 61 6.79 6.25 15.73
C ILE A 61 6.14 4.88 15.95
N LEU A 62 4.86 4.74 15.64
CA LEU A 62 4.14 3.47 15.79
C LEU A 62 4.56 2.42 14.77
N ARG A 63 5.01 2.81 13.57
CA ARG A 63 5.56 1.91 12.57
C ARG A 63 6.93 1.36 13.01
N GLN A 64 7.81 2.23 13.49
CA GLN A 64 9.17 1.87 13.92
C GLN A 64 9.20 1.14 15.27
N PHE A 65 8.19 1.33 16.12
CA PHE A 65 8.14 0.65 17.40
C PHE A 65 7.65 -0.80 17.23
N ASP A 66 8.53 -1.75 17.48
CA ASP A 66 8.23 -3.18 17.46
C ASP A 66 8.47 -3.81 18.84
N PRO A 67 7.47 -3.76 19.75
CA PRO A 67 7.64 -4.23 21.12
C PRO A 67 7.74 -5.76 21.23
N TYR A 68 7.40 -6.47 20.17
CA TYR A 68 7.30 -7.93 20.15
C TYR A 68 8.42 -8.59 19.34
N GLY A 69 9.35 -7.80 18.80
CA GLY A 69 10.41 -8.32 17.92
C GLY A 69 9.85 -9.04 16.68
N LEU A 70 8.63 -8.72 16.26
CA LEU A 70 7.99 -9.37 15.12
C LEU A 70 8.77 -9.17 13.83
N ALA A 71 9.42 -8.03 13.64
CA ALA A 71 10.25 -7.78 12.47
C ALA A 71 11.47 -8.70 12.45
N GLU A 72 12.03 -9.04 13.61
CA GLU A 72 13.17 -9.95 13.75
C GLU A 72 12.71 -11.41 13.57
N ILE A 73 11.59 -11.79 14.19
CA ILE A 73 10.97 -13.11 14.02
C ILE A 73 10.57 -13.34 12.55
N VAL A 74 9.98 -12.34 11.90
CA VAL A 74 9.62 -12.41 10.48
C VAL A 74 10.85 -12.35 9.59
N SER A 75 11.93 -11.68 9.99
CA SER A 75 13.20 -11.65 9.24
C SER A 75 13.92 -12.99 9.27
N GLU A 76 14.05 -13.60 10.46
CA GLU A 76 14.73 -14.88 10.64
C GLU A 76 13.90 -16.07 10.11
N ASN A 77 12.58 -15.96 10.17
CA ASN A 77 11.65 -16.97 9.67
C ASN A 77 10.97 -16.57 8.35
N ALA A 78 11.44 -15.52 7.66
CA ALA A 78 10.90 -15.09 6.35
C ALA A 78 10.89 -16.24 5.33
N SER A 79 11.79 -17.21 5.52
CA SER A 79 12.02 -18.37 4.67
C SER A 79 11.32 -19.65 5.16
N SER A 80 10.83 -19.73 6.40
CA SER A 80 10.26 -20.96 6.94
C SER A 80 8.73 -20.94 6.90
N HIS A 81 8.20 -21.34 5.75
CA HIS A 81 6.83 -21.86 5.69
C HIS A 81 6.76 -23.06 6.64
N GLY A 82 5.87 -23.04 7.63
CA GLY A 82 5.82 -24.12 8.59
C GLY A 82 5.17 -23.75 9.92
N ILE A 83 5.51 -24.54 10.93
CA ILE A 83 5.00 -24.40 12.28
C ILE A 83 5.77 -23.27 12.99
N LEU A 84 5.05 -22.30 13.56
CA LEU A 84 5.65 -21.26 14.40
C LEU A 84 5.96 -21.81 15.79
N GLU A 85 7.07 -22.54 15.91
CA GLU A 85 7.50 -23.23 17.15
C GLU A 85 7.60 -22.28 18.35
N SER A 86 8.02 -21.03 18.12
CA SER A 86 8.09 -20.02 19.17
C SER A 86 6.72 -19.68 19.77
N MET A 87 5.67 -19.62 18.94
CA MET A 87 4.31 -19.42 19.41
C MET A 87 3.80 -20.65 20.16
N ILE A 88 4.09 -21.85 19.67
CA ILE A 88 3.70 -23.10 20.36
C ILE A 88 4.38 -23.21 21.72
N SER A 89 5.70 -22.92 21.80
CA SER A 89 6.46 -22.96 23.05
C SER A 89 5.87 -21.99 24.07
N THR A 90 5.63 -20.74 23.65
CA THR A 90 4.99 -19.73 24.51
C THR A 90 3.60 -20.17 24.97
N LEU A 91 2.80 -20.76 24.10
CA LEU A 91 1.47 -21.27 24.46
C LEU A 91 1.57 -22.42 25.47
N SER A 92 2.48 -23.37 25.26
CA SER A 92 2.66 -24.53 26.15
C SER A 92 3.05 -24.13 27.58
N GLU A 93 3.88 -23.11 27.75
CA GLU A 93 4.26 -22.59 29.07
C GLU A 93 3.09 -21.95 29.83
N ASN A 94 2.12 -21.38 29.11
CA ASN A 94 1.01 -20.64 29.71
C ASN A 94 -0.29 -21.45 29.83
N LEU A 95 -0.36 -22.65 29.23
CA LEU A 95 -1.56 -23.47 29.13
C LEU A 95 -1.44 -24.80 29.89
N ASP A 96 -0.56 -24.88 30.88
CA ASP A 96 -0.41 -26.09 31.68
C ASP A 96 -1.74 -26.50 32.33
N GLY A 97 -2.11 -27.78 32.18
CA GLY A 97 -3.39 -28.33 32.63
C GLY A 97 -4.64 -27.89 31.86
N CYS A 98 -4.52 -27.06 30.81
CA CYS A 98 -5.65 -26.58 30.02
C CYS A 98 -5.83 -27.42 28.74
N SER A 99 -7.07 -27.76 28.38
CA SER A 99 -7.37 -28.33 27.06
C SER A 99 -7.51 -27.22 26.02
N CYS A 100 -6.90 -27.42 24.85
CA CYS A 100 -6.92 -26.46 23.76
C CYS A 100 -7.50 -27.10 22.50
N CYS A 101 -8.23 -26.31 21.70
CA CYS A 101 -8.73 -26.73 20.41
C CYS A 101 -7.89 -26.06 19.31
N LEU A 102 -7.39 -26.87 18.39
CA LEU A 102 -6.67 -26.39 17.22
C LEU A 102 -7.66 -26.14 16.09
N THR A 103 -7.84 -24.87 15.72
CA THR A 103 -8.75 -24.47 14.64
C THR A 103 -7.95 -23.96 13.45
N PHE A 104 -8.26 -24.47 12.27
CA PHE A 104 -7.67 -24.02 11.01
C PHE A 104 -8.75 -23.40 10.14
N ASP A 105 -8.43 -22.26 9.53
CA ASP A 105 -9.25 -21.65 8.49
C ASP A 105 -8.36 -21.32 7.28
N GLY A 106 -8.88 -21.57 6.08
CA GLY A 106 -8.19 -21.36 4.83
C GLY A 106 -8.65 -20.06 4.20
N LYS A 107 -7.77 -19.07 4.10
CA LYS A 107 -8.06 -17.87 3.30
C LYS A 107 -7.65 -18.12 1.85
N LYS A 108 -8.60 -17.95 0.91
CA LYS A 108 -8.26 -17.86 -0.51
C LYS A 108 -7.50 -16.56 -0.76
N LEU A 109 -6.22 -16.68 -1.10
CA LEU A 109 -5.34 -15.55 -1.41
C LEU A 109 -5.32 -15.32 -2.92
N LYS A 110 -5.30 -14.06 -3.36
CA LYS A 110 -5.04 -13.73 -4.77
C LYS A 110 -3.54 -13.76 -5.03
N GLN A 111 -3.14 -14.40 -6.12
CA GLN A 111 -1.74 -14.45 -6.55
C GLN A 111 -1.14 -13.06 -6.71
N GLY A 112 0.07 -12.90 -6.19
CA GLY A 112 0.94 -11.74 -6.36
C GLY A 112 1.35 -11.50 -7.81
N LEU A 113 0.60 -10.71 -8.60
CA LEU A 113 1.00 -10.42 -9.99
C LEU A 113 2.27 -9.56 -10.08
N THR A 114 2.64 -8.83 -9.02
CA THR A 114 3.88 -8.04 -8.98
C THR A 114 4.50 -8.06 -7.58
N ALA A 115 5.77 -7.67 -7.45
CA ALA A 115 6.45 -7.48 -6.16
C ALA A 115 5.71 -6.53 -5.19
N THR A 116 4.81 -5.68 -5.69
CA THR A 116 4.02 -4.72 -4.92
C THR A 116 2.50 -4.95 -5.00
N SER A 117 2.03 -6.04 -5.63
CA SER A 117 0.58 -6.28 -5.83
C SER A 117 0.21 -7.75 -5.83
N GLY A 118 -0.90 -8.04 -5.15
CA GLY A 118 -1.45 -9.35 -4.79
C GLY A 118 -1.14 -9.73 -3.33
N ASP A 119 -1.81 -10.77 -2.83
CA ASP A 119 -1.91 -10.97 -1.37
C ASP A 119 -0.69 -11.67 -0.76
N VAL A 120 -0.10 -12.64 -1.47
CA VAL A 120 1.05 -13.42 -1.01
C VAL A 120 1.90 -13.87 -2.20
N ASP A 121 3.22 -13.70 -2.10
CA ASP A 121 4.21 -14.40 -2.92
C ASP A 121 4.30 -15.83 -2.39
N ILE A 122 3.99 -16.83 -3.22
CA ILE A 122 4.00 -18.25 -2.82
C ILE A 122 5.40 -18.86 -2.87
N PHE A 123 6.45 -18.02 -2.93
CA PHE A 123 7.86 -18.41 -2.85
C PHE A 123 8.24 -19.53 -3.84
N ARG A 124 7.65 -19.51 -5.03
CA ARG A 124 7.88 -20.49 -6.11
C ARG A 124 7.37 -21.91 -5.82
N PHE A 125 6.54 -22.12 -4.79
CA PHE A 125 5.83 -23.41 -4.57
C PHE A 125 4.57 -23.53 -5.43
N GLU A 126 4.61 -22.98 -6.63
CA GLU A 126 3.50 -23.05 -7.58
C GLU A 126 3.57 -24.37 -8.33
N ASP A 127 2.47 -25.10 -8.41
CA ASP A 127 2.35 -26.18 -9.38
C ASP A 127 2.29 -25.57 -10.79
N GLY A 128 3.37 -25.74 -11.56
CA GLY A 128 3.49 -25.28 -12.94
C GLY A 128 4.50 -24.14 -13.14
N PRO A 129 4.43 -23.41 -14.28
CA PRO A 129 5.37 -22.33 -14.58
C PRO A 129 5.19 -21.19 -13.56
N SER A 130 6.32 -20.60 -13.14
CA SER A 130 6.32 -19.54 -12.12
C SER A 130 5.53 -18.33 -12.60
N LEU A 131 5.02 -17.51 -11.67
CA LEU A 131 4.41 -16.22 -12.02
C LEU A 131 5.32 -15.34 -12.89
N THR A 132 6.64 -15.42 -12.70
CA THR A 132 7.62 -14.72 -13.54
C THR A 132 7.55 -15.22 -14.98
N ASP A 133 7.51 -16.53 -15.17
CA ASP A 133 7.41 -17.16 -16.50
C ASP A 133 6.07 -16.84 -17.15
N LYS A 134 4.97 -16.92 -16.39
CA LYS A 134 3.64 -16.54 -16.87
C LYS A 134 3.58 -15.07 -17.29
N ARG A 135 4.24 -14.19 -16.53
CA ARG A 135 4.33 -12.77 -16.86
C ARG A 135 5.14 -12.52 -18.12
N MET A 136 6.29 -13.20 -18.28
CA MET A 136 7.09 -13.11 -19.49
C MET A 136 6.28 -13.55 -20.72
N VAL A 137 5.59 -14.69 -20.64
CA VAL A 137 4.70 -15.15 -21.71
C VAL A 137 3.61 -14.13 -22.01
N LEU A 138 3.03 -13.50 -20.99
CA LEU A 138 2.00 -12.48 -21.17
C LEU A 138 2.57 -11.20 -21.81
N GLU A 139 3.75 -10.75 -21.40
CA GLU A 139 4.45 -9.59 -21.97
C GLU A 139 4.83 -9.84 -23.44
N ASP A 140 5.35 -11.03 -23.76
CA ASP A 140 5.63 -11.45 -25.14
C ASP A 140 4.36 -11.48 -25.99
N THR A 141 3.27 -12.00 -25.43
CA THR A 141 1.96 -12.04 -26.12
C THR A 141 1.39 -10.63 -26.34
N LEU A 142 1.59 -9.71 -25.40
CA LEU A 142 1.06 -8.34 -25.46
C LEU A 142 1.93 -7.37 -26.28
N SER A 143 3.20 -7.69 -26.50
CA SER A 143 4.16 -6.82 -27.20
C SER A 143 3.68 -6.41 -28.62
N PRO A 144 3.21 -7.34 -29.49
CA PRO A 144 2.72 -6.98 -30.82
C PRO A 144 1.50 -6.06 -30.79
N TYR A 145 0.60 -6.24 -29.81
CA TYR A 145 -0.60 -5.41 -29.68
C TYR A 145 -0.25 -3.99 -29.23
N LYS A 146 0.75 -3.83 -28.35
CA LYS A 146 1.25 -2.52 -27.94
C LYS A 146 1.89 -1.78 -29.12
N GLU A 147 2.67 -2.48 -29.93
CA GLU A 147 3.27 -1.91 -31.14
C GLU A 147 2.19 -1.48 -32.14
N LEU A 148 1.18 -2.31 -32.37
CA LEU A 148 0.06 -2.00 -33.24
C LEU A 148 -0.74 -0.78 -32.73
N LEU A 149 -1.00 -0.70 -31.42
CA LEU A 149 -1.67 0.45 -30.81
C LEU A 149 -0.87 1.74 -30.97
N ASN A 150 0.45 1.68 -30.76
CA ASN A 150 1.34 2.82 -30.96
C ASN A 150 1.34 3.28 -32.43
N ASN A 151 1.38 2.33 -33.37
CA ASN A 151 1.33 2.63 -34.80
C ASN A 151 0.00 3.29 -35.21
N ILE A 152 -1.13 2.86 -34.64
CA ILE A 152 -2.44 3.50 -34.87
C ILE A 152 -2.43 4.93 -34.31
N THR A 153 -1.97 5.10 -33.08
CA THR A 153 -1.94 6.41 -32.39
C THR A 153 -1.05 7.41 -33.13
N GLN A 154 0.07 6.94 -33.68
CA GLN A 154 0.98 7.78 -34.47
C GLN A 154 0.35 8.19 -35.80
N ARG A 155 -0.32 7.26 -36.51
CA ARG A 155 -1.04 7.58 -37.75
C ARG A 155 -2.17 8.57 -37.56
N GLU A 156 -2.91 8.47 -36.45
CA GLU A 156 -3.96 9.46 -36.11
C GLU A 156 -3.36 10.85 -35.87
N SER A 157 -2.22 10.91 -35.16
CA SER A 157 -1.51 12.17 -34.91
C SER A 157 -0.98 12.81 -36.20
N ASP A 158 -0.41 12.00 -37.10
CA ASP A 158 0.09 12.45 -38.39
C ASP A 158 -1.05 12.91 -39.32
N GLY A 159 -2.17 12.16 -39.35
CA GLY A 159 -3.36 12.50 -40.12
C GLY A 159 -4.00 13.81 -39.67
N ILE A 160 -4.12 14.04 -38.36
CA ILE A 160 -4.60 15.32 -37.81
C ILE A 160 -3.67 16.48 -38.19
N GLY A 161 -2.35 16.24 -38.20
CA GLY A 161 -1.34 17.20 -38.64
C GLY A 161 -1.49 17.59 -40.12
N GLU A 162 -1.76 16.63 -41.00
CA GLU A 162 -1.98 16.89 -42.43
C GLU A 162 -3.28 17.65 -42.70
N ILE A 163 -4.36 17.33 -41.99
CA ILE A 163 -5.65 18.05 -42.12
C ILE A 163 -5.47 19.53 -41.75
N LYS A 164 -4.80 19.83 -40.63
CA LYS A 164 -4.53 21.21 -40.21
C LYS A 164 -3.64 21.98 -41.20
N LYS A 165 -2.64 21.33 -41.81
CA LYS A 165 -1.80 21.96 -42.84
C LYS A 165 -2.58 22.30 -44.11
N ARG A 166 -3.51 21.43 -44.53
CA ARG A 166 -4.39 21.69 -45.69
C ARG A 166 -5.36 22.84 -45.42
N GLU A 167 -5.98 22.89 -44.24
CA GLU A 167 -6.87 24.00 -43.84
C GLU A 167 -6.13 25.34 -43.83
N HIS A 168 -4.92 25.38 -43.28
CA HIS A 168 -4.11 26.60 -43.27
C HIS A 168 -3.72 27.03 -44.70
N SER A 169 -3.34 26.09 -45.58
CA SER A 169 -3.02 26.39 -46.98
C SER A 169 -4.22 26.97 -47.74
N VAL A 170 -5.42 26.40 -47.57
CA VAL A 170 -6.66 26.87 -48.22
C VAL A 170 -7.06 28.27 -47.73
N LEU A 171 -6.86 28.57 -46.44
CA LEU A 171 -7.13 29.91 -45.91
C LEU A 171 -6.19 30.96 -46.52
N TYR A 172 -4.91 30.64 -46.71
CA TYR A 172 -3.93 31.56 -47.30
C TYR A 172 -4.15 31.79 -48.80
N SER A 173 -4.51 30.75 -49.56
CA SER A 173 -4.81 30.91 -51.00
C SER A 173 -6.09 31.71 -51.25
N ASN A 174 -7.11 31.56 -50.41
CA ASN A 174 -8.33 32.38 -50.50
C ASN A 174 -8.09 33.86 -50.14
N LEU A 175 -7.17 34.15 -49.22
CA LEU A 175 -6.78 35.53 -48.87
C LEU A 175 -6.02 36.24 -49.99
N GLN A 176 -5.24 35.52 -50.81
CA GLN A 176 -4.50 36.09 -51.94
C GLN A 176 -5.38 36.39 -53.17
N ILE A 177 -6.52 35.71 -53.33
CA ILE A 177 -7.46 35.96 -54.43
C ILE A 177 -8.35 37.19 -54.14
N ALA A 178 -8.43 37.63 -52.88
CA ALA A 178 -9.27 38.75 -52.44
C ALA A 178 -8.54 40.12 -52.41
N GLN A 179 -7.31 40.20 -52.91
CA GLN A 179 -6.52 41.43 -53.05
C GLN A 179 -6.36 41.80 -54.53
#